data_AF-X1L7T6-F1
#
_entry.id   AF-X1L7T6-F1
#
_cell.length_a   1.000
_cell.length_b   1.000
_cell.length_c   1.000
_cell.angle_alpha   90.00
_cell.angle_beta   90.00
_cell.angle_gamma   90.00
#
_symmetry.space_group_name_H-M   'P 1'
#
loop_
_entity.id
_entity.type
_entity.pdbx_description
1 polymer ?
#
loop_
_entity_poly.entity_id
_entity_poly.type
_entity_poly.pdbx_seq_one_letter_code
_entity_poly.pdbx_strand_id
1 'polypeptide(L)'
;LPFQIEKLVKHIREEEQARTSFTYLDVPQLLKHILGLAYAFGPTGFELLYLWYEVPSEEANNHRNELEEFKLCVGDEVTFLDMTYQELFAAIRECHGVDEGYILYLAERYFPHVID
;
A
#
# COMPACT_ATOMS: atom_id res chain seq x y z
N LEU A 1 21.06 -5.54 15.24
CA LEU A 1 19.96 -5.54 14.26
C LEU A 1 19.46 -6.97 14.19
N PRO A 2 18.31 -7.34 14.80
CA PRO A 2 18.12 -8.73 15.15
C PRO A 2 17.48 -9.47 13.97
N PHE A 3 18.30 -10.07 13.11
CA PHE A 3 18.04 -11.24 12.27
C PHE A 3 16.91 -11.24 11.20
N GLN A 4 15.79 -10.52 11.37
CA GLN A 4 14.61 -10.65 10.49
C GLN A 4 14.63 -9.69 9.30
N ILE A 5 15.02 -8.43 9.50
CA ILE A 5 15.26 -7.48 8.40
C ILE A 5 16.32 -8.01 7.42
N GLU A 6 17.32 -8.75 7.89
CA GLU A 6 18.31 -9.36 7.00
C GLU A 6 17.70 -10.43 6.09
N LYS A 7 16.68 -11.16 6.55
CA LYS A 7 15.99 -12.18 5.76
C LYS A 7 15.11 -11.55 4.70
N LEU A 8 14.38 -10.48 5.07
CA LEU A 8 13.61 -9.66 4.13
C LEU A 8 14.54 -9.05 3.08
N VAL A 9 15.59 -8.32 3.50
CA VAL A 9 16.59 -7.72 2.62
C VAL A 9 17.29 -8.77 1.73
N LYS A 10 17.50 -9.99 2.24
CA LYS A 10 18.08 -11.08 1.46
C LYS A 10 17.10 -11.62 0.41
N HIS A 11 15.83 -11.83 0.76
CA HIS A 11 14.78 -12.22 -0.19
C HIS A 11 14.65 -11.19 -1.33
N ILE A 12 14.68 -9.92 -0.97
CA ILE A 12 14.60 -8.80 -1.91
C ILE A 12 15.85 -8.70 -2.78
N ARG A 13 17.05 -8.88 -2.22
CA ARG A 13 18.29 -8.93 -3.01
C ARG A 13 18.31 -10.11 -3.98
N GLU A 14 17.74 -11.25 -3.57
CA GLU A 14 17.58 -12.42 -4.42
C GLU A 14 16.57 -12.12 -5.55
N GLU A 15 15.49 -11.38 -5.29
CA GLU A 15 14.54 -10.91 -6.31
C GLU A 15 15.09 -9.78 -7.21
N GLU A 16 15.87 -8.82 -6.68
CA GLU A 16 16.53 -7.75 -7.45
C GLU A 16 17.56 -8.32 -8.43
N GLN A 17 18.29 -9.37 -8.02
CA GLN A 17 19.21 -10.11 -8.91
C GLN A 17 18.46 -11.01 -9.90
N ALA A 18 17.24 -11.43 -9.55
CA ALA A 18 16.38 -12.27 -10.35
C ALA A 18 15.19 -11.51 -10.96
N ARG A 19 15.32 -10.23 -11.33
CA ARG A 19 14.29 -9.49 -12.09
C ARG A 19 12.90 -9.67 -11.45
N THR A 20 12.70 -9.06 -10.28
CA THR A 20 11.48 -9.10 -9.45
C THR A 20 10.20 -9.36 -10.28
N SER A 21 9.38 -10.35 -9.89
CA SER A 21 8.06 -10.60 -10.50
C SER A 21 7.14 -9.37 -10.44
N PHE A 22 7.40 -8.48 -9.49
CA PHE A 22 6.72 -7.20 -9.29
C PHE A 22 7.00 -6.20 -10.41
N THR A 23 6.01 -5.99 -11.27
CA THR A 23 6.03 -5.06 -12.40
C THR A 23 5.22 -3.80 -12.12
N TYR A 24 4.14 -3.91 -11.36
CA TYR A 24 3.19 -2.83 -11.11
C TYR A 24 3.37 -2.20 -9.72
N LEU A 25 3.80 -2.98 -8.74
CA LEU A 25 4.08 -2.54 -7.38
C LEU A 25 5.55 -2.11 -7.26
N ASP A 26 5.79 -0.87 -6.82
CA ASP A 26 7.14 -0.36 -6.52
C ASP A 26 7.65 -0.90 -5.18
N VAL A 27 7.95 -2.20 -5.18
CA VAL A 27 8.49 -2.93 -4.04
C VAL A 27 9.77 -2.28 -3.51
N PRO A 28 10.76 -1.87 -4.32
CA PRO A 28 11.97 -1.20 -3.82
C PRO A 28 11.67 0.02 -2.95
N GLN A 29 10.71 0.86 -3.36
CA GLN A 29 10.34 2.05 -2.59
C GLN A 29 9.65 1.69 -1.27
N LEU A 30 8.75 0.69 -1.26
CA LEU A 30 8.10 0.22 -0.04
C LEU A 30 9.12 -0.28 0.99
N LEU A 31 10.10 -1.03 0.53
CA LEU A 31 11.14 -1.60 1.38
C LEU A 31 12.05 -0.53 1.96
N LYS A 32 12.40 0.47 1.16
CA LYS A 32 13.12 1.65 1.66
C LYS A 32 12.36 2.34 2.79
N HIS A 33 11.05 2.49 2.66
CA HIS A 33 10.21 3.06 3.72
C HIS A 33 10.15 2.17 4.97
N ILE A 34 9.92 0.86 4.80
CA ILE A 34 9.91 -0.12 5.89
C ILE A 34 11.22 -0.07 6.66
N LEU A 35 12.37 -0.09 5.97
CA LEU A 35 13.69 -0.03 6.61
C LEU A 35 13.90 1.27 7.38
N GLY A 36 13.51 2.40 6.80
CA GLY A 36 13.61 3.71 7.45
C GLY A 36 12.75 3.80 8.72
N LEU A 37 11.51 3.31 8.64
CA LEU A 37 10.58 3.30 9.77
C LEU A 37 11.01 2.31 10.87
N ALA A 38 11.43 1.11 10.48
CA ALA A 38 11.91 0.11 11.43
C ALA A 38 13.19 0.57 12.15
N TYR A 39 14.05 1.34 11.48
CA TYR A 39 15.21 1.96 12.12
C TYR A 39 14.80 3.02 13.16
N ALA A 40 13.78 3.83 12.86
CA ALA A 40 13.35 4.93 13.72
C ALA A 40 12.46 4.50 14.89
N PHE A 41 11.56 3.55 14.67
CA PHE A 41 10.48 3.17 15.61
C PHE A 41 10.56 1.71 16.07
N GLY A 42 11.47 0.91 15.52
CA GLY A 42 11.50 -0.54 15.71
C GLY A 42 10.55 -1.28 14.76
N PRO A 43 10.69 -2.61 14.63
CA PRO A 43 9.94 -3.40 13.63
C PRO A 43 8.42 -3.42 13.85
N THR A 44 7.97 -3.29 15.11
CA THR A 44 6.53 -3.28 15.46
C THR A 44 6.05 -1.90 15.91
N GLY A 45 6.84 -0.85 15.68
CA GLY A 45 6.54 0.52 16.13
C GLY A 45 5.70 1.32 15.13
N PHE A 46 5.35 0.72 13.99
CA PHE A 46 4.61 1.37 12.92
C PHE A 46 3.75 0.35 12.16
N GLU A 47 2.74 0.87 11.48
CA GLU A 47 1.97 0.16 10.47
C GLU A 47 2.14 0.92 9.15
N LEU A 48 2.22 0.20 8.03
CA LEU A 48 2.34 0.80 6.71
C LEU A 48 1.02 0.63 5.96
N LEU A 49 0.29 1.74 5.76
CA LEU A 49 -0.88 1.79 4.89
C LEU A 49 -0.48 2.28 3.50
N TYR A 50 -0.63 1.43 2.49
CA TYR A 50 -0.40 1.76 1.10
C TYR A 50 -1.72 2.19 0.42
N LEU A 51 -1.78 3.45 -0.02
CA LEU A 51 -2.92 3.98 -0.75
C LEU A 51 -2.68 3.94 -2.26
N TRP A 52 -3.65 3.41 -3.00
CA TRP A 52 -3.60 3.35 -4.45
C TRP A 52 -4.94 3.68 -5.08
N TYR A 53 -4.93 4.06 -6.36
CA TYR A 53 -6.15 4.40 -7.08
C TYR A 53 -6.50 3.26 -8.03
N GLU A 54 -7.63 2.61 -7.80
CA GLU A 54 -8.05 1.51 -8.66
C GLU A 54 -8.72 2.02 -9.93
N VAL A 55 -8.30 1.49 -11.08
CA VAL A 55 -8.96 1.71 -12.37
C VAL A 55 -9.38 0.35 -12.91
N PRO A 56 -10.60 0.16 -13.45
CA PRO A 56 -11.02 -1.13 -14.01
C PRO A 56 -10.18 -1.52 -15.23
N SER A 57 -9.03 -2.16 -14.99
CA SER A 57 -8.05 -2.54 -16.02
C SER A 57 -7.29 -3.80 -15.64
N GLU A 58 -6.60 -4.39 -16.62
CA GLU A 58 -5.74 -5.55 -16.40
C GLU A 58 -4.57 -5.20 -15.49
N GLU A 59 -4.00 -4.00 -15.64
CA GLU A 59 -2.91 -3.49 -14.82
C GLU A 59 -3.31 -3.36 -13.35
N ALA A 60 -4.53 -2.88 -13.06
CA ALA A 60 -5.01 -2.80 -11.68
C ALA A 60 -5.21 -4.18 -11.06
N ASN A 61 -5.69 -5.17 -11.83
CA ASN A 61 -5.80 -6.55 -11.36
C ASN A 61 -4.42 -7.15 -11.08
N ASN A 62 -3.44 -6.91 -11.95
CA ASN A 62 -2.07 -7.38 -11.76
C ASN A 62 -1.40 -6.70 -10.55
N HIS A 63 -1.58 -5.39 -10.39
CA HIS A 63 -1.11 -4.64 -9.23
C HIS A 63 -1.72 -5.16 -7.92
N ARG A 64 -3.02 -5.48 -7.91
CA ARG A 64 -3.69 -6.11 -6.77
C ARG A 64 -3.12 -7.49 -6.44
N ASN A 65 -2.84 -8.32 -7.45
CA ASN A 65 -2.20 -9.62 -7.24
C ASN A 65 -0.79 -9.47 -6.63
N GLU A 66 -0.02 -8.49 -7.10
CA GLU A 66 1.30 -8.16 -6.57
C GLU A 66 1.23 -7.62 -5.13
N LEU A 67 0.20 -6.86 -4.77
CA LEU A 67 -0.02 -6.43 -3.38
C LEU A 67 -0.26 -7.63 -2.44
N GLU A 68 -1.05 -8.61 -2.88
CA GLU A 68 -1.30 -9.83 -2.10
C GLU A 68 -0.03 -10.69 -1.97
N GLU A 69 0.77 -10.82 -3.03
CA GLU A 69 2.06 -11.49 -2.98
C GLU A 69 3.02 -10.76 -2.02
N PHE A 70 3.09 -9.43 -2.09
CA PHE A 70 3.92 -8.63 -1.20
C PHE A 70 3.52 -8.78 0.28
N LYS A 71 2.22 -8.79 0.59
CA LYS A 71 1.70 -9.07 1.94
C LYS A 71 2.18 -10.41 2.48
N LEU A 72 2.15 -11.45 1.65
CA LEU A 72 2.64 -12.78 2.03
C LEU A 72 4.14 -12.78 2.28
N CYS A 73 4.91 -12.02 1.49
CA CYS A 73 6.36 -11.89 1.65
C CYS A 73 6.75 -11.16 2.94
N VAL A 74 6.05 -10.07 3.31
CA VAL A 74 6.34 -9.34 4.56
C VAL A 74 5.82 -10.08 5.80
N GLY A 75 4.71 -10.82 5.67
CA GLY A 75 4.13 -11.63 6.74
C GLY A 75 3.90 -10.84 8.03
N ASP A 76 4.28 -11.44 9.16
CA ASP A 76 4.13 -10.83 10.48
C ASP A 76 5.29 -9.88 10.85
N GLU A 77 6.27 -9.66 9.96
CA GLU A 77 7.41 -8.79 10.27
C GLU A 77 7.02 -7.30 10.28
N VAL A 78 6.04 -6.93 9.47
CA VAL A 78 5.51 -5.58 9.34
C VAL A 78 4.00 -5.65 9.14
N THR A 79 3.25 -4.88 9.91
CA THR A 79 1.82 -4.69 9.65
C THR A 79 1.66 -3.85 8.39
N PHE A 80 1.47 -4.52 7.26
CA PHE A 80 1.22 -3.90 5.96
C PHE A 80 -0.27 -4.00 5.61
N LEU A 81 -0.87 -2.84 5.37
CA LEU A 81 -2.25 -2.68 4.93
C LEU A 81 -2.24 -1.99 3.58
N ASP A 82 -3.23 -2.27 2.74
CA ASP A 82 -3.52 -1.46 1.57
C ASP A 82 -4.99 -1.06 1.59
N MET A 83 -5.27 0.06 0.90
CA MET A 83 -6.61 0.56 0.72
C MET A 83 -6.64 1.39 -0.56
N THR A 84 -7.74 1.32 -1.29
CA THR A 84 -7.96 2.18 -2.45
C THR A 84 -8.41 3.57 -2.02
N TYR A 85 -8.13 4.60 -2.83
CA TYR A 85 -8.71 5.93 -2.61
C TYR A 85 -10.24 5.90 -2.61
N GLN A 86 -10.84 4.99 -3.37
CA GLN A 86 -12.27 4.74 -3.42
C GLN A 86 -12.81 4.26 -2.07
N GLU A 87 -12.18 3.24 -1.47
CA GLU A 87 -12.53 2.71 -0.15
C GLU A 87 -12.32 3.76 0.94
N LEU A 88 -11.20 4.48 0.91
CA LEU A 88 -10.92 5.58 1.83
C LEU A 88 -12.03 6.64 1.76
N PHE A 89 -12.41 7.04 0.55
CA PHE A 89 -13.44 8.05 0.36
C PHE A 89 -14.81 7.56 0.84
N ALA A 90 -15.17 6.31 0.56
CA ALA A 90 -16.38 5.70 1.10
C ALA A 90 -16.40 5.71 2.64
N ALA A 91 -15.28 5.34 3.28
CA ALA A 91 -15.16 5.34 4.74
C ALA A 91 -15.26 6.76 5.34
N ILE A 92 -14.67 7.77 4.71
CA ILE A 92 -14.77 9.17 5.17
C ILE A 92 -16.23 9.65 5.07
N ARG A 93 -16.97 9.28 4.01
CA ARG A 93 -18.39 9.66 3.86
C ARG A 93 -19.28 9.10 4.97
N GLU A 94 -18.92 7.98 5.56
CA GLU A 94 -19.66 7.36 6.66
C GLU A 94 -19.31 7.98 8.03
N CYS A 95 -18.24 8.78 8.11
CA CYS A 95 -17.83 9.41 9.36
C CYS A 95 -18.77 10.56 9.76
N HIS A 96 -19.12 10.62 11.04
CA HIS A 96 -19.93 11.71 11.59
C HIS A 96 -19.14 13.01 11.68
N GLY A 97 -19.78 14.13 11.33
CA GLY A 97 -19.20 15.48 11.46
C GLY A 97 -18.32 15.92 10.30
N VAL A 98 -18.33 15.19 9.18
CA VAL A 98 -17.64 15.61 7.96
C VAL A 98 -18.50 16.62 7.20
N ASP A 99 -17.86 17.67 6.69
CA ASP A 99 -18.51 18.70 5.89
C ASP A 99 -18.95 18.13 4.52
N GLU A 100 -20.26 18.15 4.25
CA GLU A 100 -20.83 17.62 3.01
C GLU A 100 -20.31 18.36 1.76
N GLY A 101 -20.04 19.67 1.85
CA GLY A 101 -19.49 20.45 0.75
C GLY A 101 -18.06 20.04 0.40
N TYR A 102 -17.25 19.74 1.41
CA TYR A 102 -15.91 19.22 1.19
C TYR A 102 -15.92 17.82 0.57
N ILE A 103 -16.85 16.96 0.99
CA ILE A 103 -17.05 15.64 0.38
C ILE A 103 -17.47 15.75 -1.08
N LEU A 104 -18.44 16.62 -1.39
CA LEU A 104 -18.85 16.88 -2.78
C LEU A 104 -17.67 17.37 -3.63
N TYR A 105 -16.87 18.30 -3.11
CA TYR A 105 -15.66 18.76 -3.81
C TYR A 105 -14.67 17.63 -4.11
N LEU A 106 -14.41 16.75 -3.13
CA LEU A 106 -13.53 15.60 -3.33
C LEU A 106 -14.12 14.61 -4.36
N ALA A 107 -15.43 14.36 -4.32
CA ALA A 107 -16.11 13.51 -5.28
C ALA A 107 -16.00 14.05 -6.71
N GLU A 108 -16.30 15.34 -6.92
CA GLU A 108 -16.21 15.99 -8.22
C GLU A 108 -14.77 16.00 -8.77
N ARG A 109 -13.78 16.20 -7.89
CA ARG A 109 -12.38 16.32 -8.29
C ARG A 109 -11.73 14.98 -8.62
N TYR A 110 -12.00 13.94 -7.83
CA TYR A 110 -11.27 12.67 -7.90
C TYR A 110 -12.10 11.51 -8.43
N PHE A 111 -13.44 11.62 -8.38
CA PHE A 111 -14.36 10.56 -8.82
C PHE A 111 -15.45 11.09 -9.77
N PRO A 112 -15.12 11.90 -10.79
CA PRO A 112 -16.13 12.56 -11.65
C PRO A 112 -17.02 11.59 -12.44
N HIS A 113 -16.67 10.30 -12.49
CA HIS A 113 -17.40 9.24 -13.18
C HIS A 113 -18.06 8.22 -12.24
N VAL A 114 -18.04 8.46 -10.92
CA VAL A 114 -18.65 7.59 -9.88
C VAL A 114 -19.96 8.19 -9.33
N ILE A 115 -20.33 9.40 -9.78
CA ILE A 115 -21.60 10.04 -9.44
C ILE A 115 -22.60 9.78 -10.57
N ASP A 116 -23.22 8.60 -10.56
CA ASP A 116 -24.48 8.28 -11.26
C ASP A 116 -25.35 7.43 -10.33
#